data_AF-A0A290QAJ6-F1
#
_entry.id   AF-A0A290QAJ6-F1
#
_cell.length_a   1.000
_cell.length_b   1.000
_cell.length_c   1.000
_cell.angle_alpha   90.00
_cell.angle_beta   90.00
_cell.angle_gamma   90.00
#
_symmetry.space_group_name_H-M   'P 1'
#
loop_
_entity.id
_entity.type
_entity.pdbx_description
1 polymer ?
#
loop_
_entity_poly.entity_id
_entity_poly.type
_entity_poly.pdbx_seq_one_letter_code
_entity_poly.pdbx_strand_id
1 'polypeptide(L)'
;MKAAFLHQLVLRREETVRRWLHTLRESPVYSALGNPETLRFMIGPTLDRLFTAVREHVEDGWSPEAPPAKVRLMEAASRCALNPMIGYYLAGEAALVSMVKEIAPCADFSETDLLVSESQLLVLLREMGRAEITGFCEICRVREPMKAMAGHTGSGLPAMCPFKAAMEGRSEPGRTLNV
;
A
#
# COMPACT_ATOMS: atom_id res chain seq x y z
N MET A 1 16.28 -10.97 3.30
CA MET A 1 15.64 -11.60 2.14
C MET A 1 16.69 -12.38 1.34
N LYS A 2 16.34 -13.45 0.60
CA LYS A 2 17.30 -14.16 -0.26
C LYS A 2 17.44 -13.48 -1.62
N ALA A 3 18.67 -13.30 -2.11
CA ALA A 3 18.93 -12.69 -3.43
C ALA A 3 18.28 -13.48 -4.59
N ALA A 4 18.28 -14.82 -4.51
CA ALA A 4 17.65 -15.68 -5.50
C ALA A 4 16.12 -15.46 -5.59
N PHE A 5 15.44 -15.19 -4.47
CA PHE A 5 14.03 -14.83 -4.47
C PHE A 5 13.77 -13.49 -5.16
N LEU A 6 14.57 -12.46 -4.85
CA LEU A 6 14.46 -11.16 -5.53
C LEU A 6 14.68 -11.32 -7.05
N HIS A 7 15.63 -12.15 -7.46
CA HIS A 7 15.87 -12.44 -8.87
C HIS A 7 14.63 -13.07 -9.54
N GLN A 8 13.99 -14.04 -8.89
CA GLN A 8 12.75 -14.67 -9.41
C GLN A 8 11.60 -13.66 -9.56
N LEU A 9 11.48 -12.69 -8.65
CA LEU A 9 10.48 -11.61 -8.75
C LEU A 9 10.79 -10.63 -9.89
N VAL A 10 12.06 -10.24 -10.05
CA VAL A 10 12.49 -9.34 -11.13
C VAL A 10 12.26 -9.98 -12.50
N LEU A 11 12.55 -11.27 -12.66
CA LEU A 11 12.26 -12.01 -13.89
C LEU A 11 10.77 -12.03 -14.23
N ARG A 12 9.89 -11.99 -13.22
CA ARG A 12 8.44 -11.97 -13.37
C ARG A 12 7.86 -10.55 -13.34
N ARG A 13 8.67 -9.50 -13.48
CA ARG A 13 8.22 -8.11 -13.38
C ARG A 13 7.00 -7.81 -14.25
N GLU A 14 7.02 -8.17 -15.52
CA GLU A 14 5.90 -7.90 -16.45
C GLU A 14 4.63 -8.68 -16.08
N GLU A 15 4.78 -9.88 -15.51
CA GLU A 15 3.64 -10.64 -14.99
C GLU A 15 3.07 -10.00 -13.73
N THR A 16 3.94 -9.55 -12.82
CA THR A 16 3.54 -8.76 -11.64
C THR A 16 2.77 -7.50 -12.05
N VAL A 17 3.25 -6.77 -13.05
CA VAL A 17 2.55 -5.57 -13.58
C VAL A 17 1.15 -5.93 -14.09
N ARG A 18 1.04 -6.97 -14.93
CA ARG A 18 -0.25 -7.41 -15.47
C ARG A 18 -1.22 -7.83 -14.37
N ARG A 19 -0.74 -8.59 -13.39
CA ARG A 19 -1.57 -9.09 -12.29
C ARG A 19 -2.02 -7.98 -11.35
N TRP A 20 -1.12 -7.05 -11.02
CA TRP A 20 -1.47 -5.84 -10.26
C TRP A 20 -2.53 -5.03 -10.99
N LEU A 21 -2.34 -4.74 -12.27
CA LEU A 21 -3.33 -3.99 -13.04
C LEU A 21 -4.69 -4.71 -13.10
N HIS A 22 -4.69 -6.04 -13.24
CA HIS A 22 -5.90 -6.83 -13.21
C HIS A 22 -6.65 -6.67 -11.88
N THR A 23 -5.97 -6.88 -10.75
CA THR A 23 -6.55 -6.70 -9.41
C THR A 23 -7.00 -5.25 -9.15
N LEU A 24 -6.28 -4.27 -9.70
CA LEU A 24 -6.65 -2.86 -9.58
C LEU A 24 -7.95 -2.53 -10.32
N ARG A 25 -8.20 -3.16 -11.48
CA ARG A 25 -9.45 -2.97 -12.24
C ARG A 25 -10.68 -3.53 -11.52
N GLU A 26 -10.49 -4.49 -10.62
CA GLU A 26 -11.56 -5.04 -9.77
C GLU A 26 -11.82 -4.20 -8.53
N SER A 27 -10.93 -3.25 -8.22
CA SER A 27 -11.06 -2.38 -7.05
C SER A 27 -12.12 -1.30 -7.30
N PRO A 28 -12.93 -0.95 -6.29
CA PRO A 28 -13.89 0.15 -6.42
C PRO A 28 -13.22 1.49 -6.74
N VAL A 29 -13.79 2.23 -7.70
CA VAL A 29 -13.28 3.54 -8.13
C VAL A 29 -14.21 4.64 -7.62
N TYR A 30 -13.74 5.42 -6.66
CA TYR A 30 -14.51 6.51 -6.02
C TYR A 30 -14.08 7.91 -6.45
N SER A 31 -13.01 8.03 -7.25
CA SER A 31 -12.54 9.32 -7.76
C SER A 31 -11.92 9.15 -9.14
N ALA A 32 -11.88 10.22 -9.93
CA ALA A 32 -11.21 10.21 -11.24
C ALA A 32 -9.72 9.83 -11.15
N LEU A 33 -9.07 10.23 -10.05
CA LEU A 33 -7.67 9.85 -9.75
C LEU A 33 -7.51 8.37 -9.38
N GLY A 34 -8.62 7.69 -9.03
CA GLY A 34 -8.66 6.24 -8.79
C GLY A 34 -8.83 5.40 -10.04
N ASN A 35 -8.86 5.99 -11.24
CA ASN A 35 -9.01 5.23 -12.48
C ASN A 35 -7.82 4.27 -12.68
N PRO A 36 -8.05 2.95 -12.79
CA PRO A 36 -6.99 1.95 -12.99
C PRO A 36 -6.11 2.23 -14.21
N GLU A 37 -6.67 2.76 -15.30
CA GLU A 37 -5.91 3.07 -16.51
C GLU A 37 -5.00 4.28 -16.34
N THR A 38 -5.28 5.16 -15.38
CA THR A 38 -4.37 6.24 -14.98
C THR A 38 -3.28 5.68 -14.05
N LEU A 39 -3.69 4.90 -13.06
CA LEU A 39 -2.78 4.37 -12.04
C LEU A 39 -1.79 3.32 -12.58
N ARG A 40 -2.11 2.65 -13.69
CA ARG A 40 -1.23 1.64 -14.31
C ARG A 40 0.18 2.16 -14.59
N PHE A 41 0.32 3.45 -14.90
CA PHE A 41 1.61 4.07 -15.22
C PHE A 41 2.52 4.20 -13.99
N MET A 42 1.96 4.10 -12.79
CA MET A 42 2.71 4.11 -11.54
C MET A 42 3.27 2.72 -11.19
N ILE A 43 2.70 1.64 -11.73
CA ILE A 43 3.02 0.26 -11.32
C ILE A 43 4.50 -0.07 -11.56
N GLY A 44 4.99 0.18 -12.78
CA GLY A 44 6.39 -0.05 -13.13
C GLY A 44 7.36 0.70 -12.19
N PRO A 45 7.26 2.04 -12.10
CA PRO A 45 8.10 2.82 -11.18
C PRO A 45 7.97 2.41 -9.70
N THR A 46 6.79 1.99 -9.24
CA THR A 46 6.62 1.48 -7.87
C THR A 46 7.34 0.16 -7.66
N LEU A 47 7.29 -0.77 -8.63
CA LEU A 47 8.04 -2.02 -8.56
C LEU A 47 9.54 -1.77 -8.60
N ASP A 48 10.01 -0.83 -9.42
CA ASP A 48 11.43 -0.50 -9.50
C ASP A 48 11.93 0.08 -8.16
N ARG A 49 11.16 0.99 -7.54
CA ARG A 49 11.44 1.49 -6.19
C ARG A 49 11.45 0.37 -5.14
N LEU A 50 10.49 -0.54 -5.20
CA LEU A 50 10.40 -1.68 -4.27
C LEU A 50 11.59 -2.62 -4.44
N PHE A 51 11.96 -2.98 -5.67
CA PHE A 51 13.08 -3.88 -5.93
C PHE A 51 14.43 -3.27 -5.55
N THR A 52 14.59 -1.95 -5.72
CA THR A 52 15.76 -1.22 -5.21
C THR A 52 15.82 -1.28 -3.69
N ALA A 53 14.73 -0.93 -2.98
CA ALA A 53 14.69 -0.98 -1.53
C ALA A 53 14.98 -2.39 -1.00
N VAL A 54 14.41 -3.42 -1.62
CA VAL A 54 14.70 -4.81 -1.27
C VAL A 54 16.18 -5.15 -1.45
N ARG A 55 16.81 -4.69 -2.54
CA ARG A 55 18.23 -4.95 -2.81
C ARG A 55 19.13 -4.31 -1.75
N GLU A 56 18.89 -3.05 -1.43
CA GLU A 56 19.60 -2.33 -0.37
C GLU A 56 19.50 -3.09 0.97
N HIS A 57 18.29 -3.56 1.33
CA HIS A 57 18.09 -4.37 2.54
C HIS A 57 18.78 -5.75 2.51
N VAL A 58 18.95 -6.36 1.33
CA VAL A 58 19.70 -7.62 1.18
C VAL A 58 21.19 -7.39 1.39
N GLU A 59 21.72 -6.31 0.83
CA GLU A 59 23.15 -5.95 0.92
C GLU A 59 23.55 -5.55 2.33
N ASP A 60 22.69 -4.81 3.05
CA ASP A 60 22.94 -4.34 4.42
C ASP A 60 22.77 -5.44 5.49
N GLY A 61 22.45 -6.68 5.09
CA GLY A 61 22.30 -7.79 6.03
C GLY A 61 21.14 -7.61 7.02
N TRP A 62 20.09 -6.89 6.61
CA TRP A 62 18.98 -6.54 7.48
C TRP A 62 18.35 -7.79 8.13
N SER A 63 18.54 -7.88 9.45
CA SER A 63 17.76 -8.76 10.32
C SER A 63 16.54 -7.96 10.77
N PRO A 64 15.30 -8.48 10.62
CA PRO A 64 14.12 -7.80 11.11
C PRO A 64 14.13 -7.83 12.65
N GLU A 65 14.83 -6.89 13.28
CA GLU A 65 14.65 -6.59 14.70
C GLU A 65 13.25 -6.01 14.88
N ALA A 66 12.35 -6.90 15.31
CA ALA A 66 10.92 -6.71 15.49
C ALA A 66 10.12 -6.48 14.18
N PRO A 67 8.99 -7.18 13.99
CA PRO A 67 8.07 -6.83 12.92
C PRO A 67 7.60 -5.39 13.16
N PRO A 68 7.77 -4.45 12.21
CA PRO A 68 7.18 -3.13 12.36
C PRO A 68 5.70 -3.33 12.60
N ALA A 69 5.21 -2.77 13.71
CA ALA A 69 3.85 -2.94 14.23
C ALA A 69 2.86 -3.01 13.07
N LYS A 70 2.32 -4.23 12.83
CA LYS A 70 1.40 -4.62 11.73
C LYS A 70 0.92 -3.41 10.93
N VAL A 71 1.70 -2.96 9.93
CA VAL A 71 1.31 -1.83 9.08
C VAL A 71 0.18 -2.31 8.18
N ARG A 72 -1.04 -2.38 8.70
CA ARG A 72 -2.21 -2.81 7.94
C ARG A 72 -2.67 -1.63 7.11
N LEU A 73 -2.39 -1.65 5.81
CA LEU A 73 -2.95 -0.67 4.87
C LEU A 73 -4.48 -0.59 4.97
N MET A 74 -5.13 -1.69 5.37
CA MET A 74 -6.57 -1.75 5.62
C MET A 74 -7.04 -0.81 6.75
N GLU A 75 -6.20 -0.49 7.74
CA GLU A 75 -6.53 0.50 8.78
C GLU A 75 -6.42 1.94 8.28
N ALA A 76 -5.63 2.17 7.22
CA ALA A 76 -5.68 3.42 6.46
C ALA A 76 -6.88 3.43 5.50
N ALA A 77 -7.24 2.26 4.94
CA ALA A 77 -8.40 2.06 4.08
C ALA A 77 -9.72 2.38 4.79
N SER A 78 -9.83 2.03 6.07
CA SER A 78 -11.01 2.32 6.90
C SER A 78 -11.25 3.81 7.15
N ARG A 79 -10.34 4.68 6.68
CA ARG A 79 -10.38 6.12 6.92
C ARG A 79 -10.86 6.90 5.69
N CYS A 80 -10.48 6.60 4.45
CA CYS A 80 -10.92 7.43 3.33
C CYS A 80 -10.96 6.67 2.01
N ALA A 81 -12.14 6.23 1.55
CA ALA A 81 -12.23 5.55 0.25
C ALA A 81 -11.99 6.48 -0.96
N LEU A 82 -11.84 7.79 -0.75
CA LEU A 82 -11.49 8.73 -1.83
C LEU A 82 -10.00 8.76 -2.18
N ASN A 83 -9.12 8.23 -1.32
CA ASN A 83 -7.68 8.21 -1.60
C ASN A 83 -7.37 7.04 -2.55
N PRO A 84 -6.98 7.31 -3.81
CA PRO A 84 -6.77 6.28 -4.81
C PRO A 84 -5.59 5.36 -4.48
N MET A 85 -4.63 5.84 -3.66
CA MET A 85 -3.46 5.07 -3.28
C MET A 85 -3.81 3.86 -2.41
N ILE A 86 -4.94 3.87 -1.70
CA ILE A 86 -5.39 2.73 -0.90
C ILE A 86 -5.69 1.53 -1.80
N GLY A 87 -6.58 1.70 -2.78
CA GLY A 87 -6.92 0.64 -3.73
C GLY A 87 -5.70 0.20 -4.53
N TYR A 88 -4.88 1.17 -4.95
CA TYR A 88 -3.61 0.91 -5.64
C TYR A 88 -2.68 -0.03 -4.87
N TYR A 89 -2.36 0.29 -3.61
CA TYR A 89 -1.43 -0.51 -2.82
C TYR A 89 -2.03 -1.83 -2.33
N LEU A 90 -3.33 -1.89 -2.04
CA LEU A 90 -4.01 -3.15 -1.71
C LEU A 90 -4.01 -4.12 -2.90
N ALA A 91 -4.27 -3.63 -4.11
CA ALA A 91 -4.16 -4.42 -5.33
C ALA A 91 -2.74 -4.94 -5.56
N GLY A 92 -1.73 -4.12 -5.26
CA GLY A 92 -0.33 -4.50 -5.33
C GLY A 92 0.05 -5.58 -4.33
N GLU A 93 -0.44 -5.46 -3.10
CA GLU A 93 -0.24 -6.48 -2.06
C GLU A 93 -0.79 -7.84 -2.52
N ALA A 94 -2.04 -7.87 -2.98
CA ALA A 94 -2.68 -9.08 -3.47
C ALA A 94 -1.95 -9.68 -4.68
N ALA A 95 -1.50 -8.84 -5.62
CA ALA A 95 -0.76 -9.28 -6.78
C ALA A 95 0.59 -9.90 -6.40
N LEU A 96 1.36 -9.27 -5.50
CA LEU A 96 2.63 -9.80 -5.03
C LEU A 96 2.45 -11.13 -4.27
N VAL A 97 1.46 -11.22 -3.38
CA VAL A 97 1.14 -12.47 -2.68
C VAL A 97 0.84 -13.59 -3.69
N SER A 98 0.04 -13.30 -4.72
CA SER A 98 -0.25 -14.27 -5.78
C SER A 98 1.00 -14.66 -6.56
N MET A 99 1.89 -13.71 -6.87
CA MET A 99 3.15 -13.99 -7.56
C MET A 99 4.07 -14.89 -6.74
N VAL A 100 4.20 -14.63 -5.44
CA VAL A 100 5.08 -15.42 -4.58
C VAL A 100 4.61 -16.87 -4.46
N LYS A 101 3.30 -17.11 -4.42
CA LYS A 101 2.74 -18.47 -4.41
C LYS A 101 3.08 -19.30 -5.65
N GLU A 102 3.44 -18.67 -6.75
CA GLU A 102 3.85 -19.34 -8.00
C GLU A 102 5.36 -19.59 -8.07
N ILE A 103 6.14 -19.07 -7.11
CA ILE A 103 7.58 -19.33 -7.03
C ILE A 103 7.80 -20.64 -6.28
N ALA A 104 8.29 -21.66 -6.98
CA ALA A 104 8.66 -22.93 -6.36
C ALA A 104 9.99 -22.79 -5.57
N PRO A 105 10.11 -23.42 -4.39
CA PRO A 105 11.39 -23.57 -3.70
C PRO A 105 12.45 -24.21 -4.60
N CYS A 106 13.71 -23.83 -4.42
CA CYS A 106 14.83 -24.38 -5.19
C CYS A 106 16.06 -24.60 -4.29
N ALA A 107 17.19 -24.98 -4.89
CA ALA A 107 18.43 -25.20 -4.14
C ALA A 107 18.92 -23.95 -3.37
N ASP A 108 18.58 -22.75 -3.86
CA ASP A 108 19.04 -21.48 -3.29
C ASP A 108 18.12 -20.92 -2.19
N PHE A 109 16.89 -21.42 -2.07
CA PHE A 109 15.95 -21.00 -1.03
C PHE A 109 14.89 -22.07 -0.72
N SER A 110 14.62 -22.25 0.56
CA SER A 110 13.58 -23.14 1.08
C SER A 110 12.17 -22.52 1.02
N GLU A 111 11.16 -23.31 1.34
CA GLU A 111 9.80 -22.81 1.55
C GLU A 111 9.73 -21.80 2.71
N THR A 112 10.50 -22.02 3.78
CA THR A 112 10.60 -21.07 4.89
C THR A 112 11.22 -19.74 4.43
N ASP A 113 12.23 -19.79 3.56
CA ASP A 113 12.83 -18.59 2.99
C ASP A 113 11.84 -17.81 2.10
N LEU A 114 10.93 -18.49 1.40
CA LEU A 114 9.85 -17.85 0.65
C LEU A 114 8.91 -17.07 1.57
N LEU A 115 8.43 -17.69 2.66
CA LEU A 115 7.52 -17.05 3.60
C LEU A 115 8.15 -15.82 4.29
N VAL A 116 9.43 -15.92 4.66
CA VAL A 116 10.17 -14.80 5.22
C VAL A 116 10.34 -13.70 4.17
N SER A 117 10.73 -14.06 2.94
CA SER A 117 10.94 -13.10 1.86
C SER A 117 9.65 -12.41 1.44
N GLU A 118 8.53 -13.12 1.38
CA GLU A 118 7.18 -12.56 1.18
C GLU A 118 6.88 -11.53 2.26
N SER A 119 7.03 -11.92 3.54
CA SER A 119 6.73 -11.04 4.67
C SER A 119 7.54 -9.73 4.61
N GLN A 120 8.84 -9.83 4.30
CA GLN A 120 9.73 -8.68 4.15
C GLN A 120 9.32 -7.79 2.97
N LEU A 121 8.99 -8.39 1.82
CA LEU A 121 8.52 -7.66 0.64
C LEU A 121 7.24 -6.87 0.92
N LEU A 122 6.27 -7.50 1.58
CA LEU A 122 5.00 -6.86 1.90
C LEU A 122 5.16 -5.74 2.93
N VAL A 123 6.08 -5.88 3.90
CA VAL A 123 6.41 -4.78 4.82
C VAL A 123 6.88 -3.55 4.04
N LEU A 124 7.85 -3.70 3.14
CA LEU A 124 8.38 -2.58 2.35
C LEU A 124 7.29 -1.94 1.47
N LEU A 125 6.46 -2.76 0.81
CA LEU A 125 5.34 -2.24 0.02
C LEU A 125 4.35 -1.45 0.89
N ARG A 126 4.02 -1.96 2.08
CA ARG A 126 3.09 -1.29 3.01
C ARG A 126 3.65 0.00 3.57
N GLU A 127 4.96 0.08 3.80
CA GLU A 127 5.63 1.32 4.21
C GLU A 127 5.59 2.38 3.13
N MET A 128 5.90 2.01 1.87
CA MET A 128 5.72 2.90 0.72
C MET A 128 4.27 3.36 0.61
N GLY A 129 3.32 2.43 0.72
CA GLY A 129 1.89 2.73 0.65
C GLY A 129 1.43 3.71 1.72
N ARG A 130 1.89 3.52 2.96
CA ARG A 130 1.59 4.44 4.07
C ARG A 130 2.11 5.85 3.79
N ALA A 131 3.32 5.98 3.25
CA ALA A 131 3.92 7.29 2.94
C ALA A 131 3.10 8.02 1.86
N GLU A 132 2.79 7.34 0.75
CA GLU A 132 2.03 7.92 -0.37
C GLU A 132 0.57 8.24 0.02
N ILE A 133 -0.08 7.34 0.79
CA ILE A 133 -1.44 7.59 1.31
C ILE A 133 -1.45 8.83 2.21
N THR A 134 -0.48 8.94 3.13
CA THR A 134 -0.36 10.10 4.02
C THR A 134 -0.14 11.38 3.22
N GLY A 135 0.83 11.40 2.30
CA GLY A 135 1.14 12.56 1.47
C GLY A 135 -0.07 13.02 0.63
N PHE A 136 -0.82 12.09 0.06
CA PHE A 136 -2.05 12.43 -0.66
C PHE A 136 -3.11 13.05 0.28
N CYS A 137 -3.31 12.47 1.47
CA CYS A 137 -4.27 12.95 2.45
C CYS A 137 -3.93 14.35 3.02
N GLU A 138 -2.64 14.70 3.10
CA GLU A 138 -2.20 16.04 3.49
C GLU A 138 -2.66 17.10 2.48
N ILE A 139 -2.49 16.82 1.19
CA ILE A 139 -2.85 17.72 0.09
C ILE A 139 -4.37 17.74 -0.16
N CYS A 140 -5.06 16.63 0.11
CA CYS A 140 -6.50 16.50 -0.06
C CYS A 140 -7.26 17.56 0.76
N ARG A 141 -8.12 18.35 0.09
CA ARG A 141 -8.94 19.38 0.73
C ARG A 141 -10.36 18.91 1.08
N VAL A 142 -10.71 17.66 0.79
CA VAL A 142 -12.04 17.11 1.05
C VAL A 142 -12.22 16.87 2.55
N ARG A 143 -13.13 17.62 3.16
CA ARG A 143 -13.53 17.47 4.57
C ARG A 143 -14.76 16.57 4.75
N GLU A 144 -15.65 16.56 3.76
CA GLU A 144 -16.92 15.83 3.81
C GLU A 144 -17.03 14.89 2.60
N PRO A 145 -16.45 13.67 2.67
CA PRO A 145 -16.41 12.73 1.54
C PRO A 145 -17.79 12.40 0.95
N MET A 146 -18.81 12.22 1.79
CA MET A 146 -20.17 11.96 1.32
C MET A 146 -20.73 13.11 0.47
N LYS A 147 -20.50 14.37 0.85
CA LYS A 147 -21.01 15.52 0.07
C LYS A 147 -20.25 15.69 -1.25
N ALA A 148 -18.94 15.43 -1.24
CA ALA A 148 -18.13 15.48 -2.45
C ALA A 148 -18.55 14.45 -3.51
N MET A 149 -19.26 13.38 -3.11
CA MET A 149 -19.70 12.29 -3.96
C MET A 149 -21.20 12.28 -4.28
N ALA A 150 -21.95 13.36 -3.99
CA ALA A 150 -23.42 13.41 -4.04
C ALA A 150 -24.11 13.12 -5.41
N GLY A 151 -23.39 12.60 -6.41
CA GLY A 151 -23.93 12.05 -7.67
C GLY A 151 -23.69 10.54 -7.88
N HIS A 152 -22.99 9.85 -6.97
CA HIS A 152 -22.74 8.41 -7.05
C HIS A 152 -23.57 7.68 -5.98
N THR A 153 -24.70 7.12 -6.40
CA THR A 153 -25.60 6.31 -5.57
C THR A 153 -24.90 5.03 -5.11
N GLY A 154 -24.33 5.02 -3.91
CA GLY A 154 -23.86 3.77 -3.29
C GLY A 154 -22.69 3.86 -2.31
N SER A 155 -22.28 5.02 -1.82
CA SER A 155 -21.03 5.09 -1.05
C SER A 155 -21.24 4.88 0.46
N GLY A 156 -20.74 3.77 1.00
CA GLY A 156 -20.45 3.58 2.44
C GLY A 156 -19.30 4.45 2.94
N LEU A 157 -19.23 5.70 2.47
CA LEU A 157 -18.21 6.68 2.83
C LEU A 157 -18.59 7.39 4.15
N PRO A 158 -17.61 7.78 4.97
CA PRO A 158 -17.88 8.54 6.18
C PRO A 158 -18.33 9.98 5.86
N ALA A 159 -19.16 10.55 6.75
CA ALA A 159 -19.66 11.93 6.62
C ALA A 159 -18.52 12.95 6.63
N MET A 160 -17.53 12.72 7.50
CA MET A 160 -16.35 13.55 7.70
C MET A 160 -15.11 12.75 7.34
N CYS A 161 -14.08 13.41 6.80
CA CYS A 161 -12.79 12.82 6.53
C CYS A 161 -12.05 12.54 7.85
N PRO A 162 -11.84 11.27 8.25
CA PRO A 162 -11.23 10.93 9.54
C PRO A 162 -9.73 11.25 9.57
N PHE A 163 -9.06 11.42 8.42
CA PHE A 163 -7.69 11.94 8.41
C PHE A 163 -7.65 13.40 8.90
N LYS A 164 -8.50 14.28 8.35
CA LYS A 164 -8.55 15.69 8.75
C LYS A 164 -9.06 15.84 10.18
N ALA A 165 -10.09 15.09 10.58
CA ALA A 165 -10.56 15.08 11.96
C ALA A 165 -9.46 14.66 12.96
N ALA A 166 -8.63 13.66 12.63
CA ALA A 166 -7.52 13.23 13.47
C ALA A 166 -6.34 14.22 13.52
N MET A 167 -6.15 15.06 12.49
CA MET A 167 -5.17 16.14 12.50
C MET A 167 -5.64 17.34 13.33
N GLU A 168 -6.91 17.69 13.22
CA GLU A 168 -7.53 18.76 14.00
C GLU A 168 -7.58 18.41 15.50
N GLY A 169 -7.86 17.15 15.86
CA GLY A 169 -7.83 16.67 17.24
C GLY A 169 -6.43 16.59 17.89
N ARG A 170 -5.34 16.72 17.13
CA ARG A 170 -3.97 16.84 17.69
C ARG A 170 -3.58 18.29 18.00
N SER A 171 -4.43 19.26 17.66
CA SER A 171 -4.15 20.70 17.79
C SER A 171 -4.71 21.35 19.07
N GLU A 172 -5.11 20.60 20.10
CA GLU A 172 -5.42 21.17 21.43
C GLU A 172 -4.34 20.87 22.50
N PRO A 173 -3.21 21.59 22.54
CA PRO A 173 -2.46 21.81 23.77
C PRO A 173 -3.04 23.07 24.44
N GLY A 174 -4.14 22.96 25.16
CA GLY A 174 -4.74 24.17 25.74
C GLY A 174 -6.11 24.05 26.40
N ARG A 175 -6.40 22.97 27.12
CA ARG A 175 -7.44 23.05 28.17
C ARG A 175 -6.77 23.34 29.50
N THR A 176 -6.67 24.63 29.81
CA THR A 176 -6.51 25.11 31.19
C THR A 176 -7.59 24.48 32.06
N LEU A 177 -7.14 23.64 33.01
CA LEU A 177 -7.91 23.30 34.19
C LEU A 177 -8.14 24.60 34.97
N ASN A 178 -9.35 25.15 34.89
CA ASN A 178 -9.80 26.11 35.89
C ASN A 178 -10.13 25.33 37.16
N VAL A 179 -9.30 25.55 38.18
CA VAL A 179 -9.63 25.31 39.59
C VAL A 179 -10.30 26.56 40.14
#